data_AF-A0A8T2VU56-F1
#
_entry.id   AF-A0A8T2VU56-F1
#
_cell.length_a   1.000
_cell.length_b   1.000
_cell.length_c   1.000
_cell.angle_alpha   90.00
_cell.angle_beta   90.00
_cell.angle_gamma   90.00
#
_symmetry.space_group_name_H-M   'P 1'
#
loop_
_entity.id
_entity.type
_entity.pdbx_description
1 polymer ?
#
loop_
_entity_poly.entity_id
_entity_poly.type
_entity_poly.pdbx_seq_one_letter_code
_entity_poly.pdbx_strand_id
1 'polypeptide(L)'
;MSASGEVEVPPQWKPQEIYDFRHGADGPRGYKVGVNKFGNIGSKRKLEEYSEQVEREQAEAAMREGEPQAAAGNLKRPKLNTIGVGKGSGRAAWKQPASRANTLRNPGLSSSWDKKMKDKAERAAYVSLKREATESRKTAAKEARERREEAQRRKEENRKKSAITTKVSSATARKMMKNKKLKKKLVMVDG
;
A
#
# COMPACT_ATOMS: atom_id res chain seq x y z
N MET A 1 71.67 -2.02 27.34
CA MET A 1 70.23 -2.36 27.37
C MET A 1 69.50 -1.35 26.51
N SER A 2 69.04 -1.79 25.34
CA SER A 2 68.58 -0.94 24.24
C SER A 2 67.13 -0.50 24.48
N ALA A 3 66.88 0.80 24.51
CA ALA A 3 65.54 1.36 24.56
C ALA A 3 64.87 1.19 23.18
N SER A 4 63.96 0.25 23.05
CA SER A 4 63.07 0.14 21.90
C SER A 4 61.96 1.20 22.05
N GLY A 5 62.23 2.40 21.52
CA GLY A 5 61.23 3.45 21.36
C GLY A 5 60.23 3.03 20.28
N GLU A 6 59.04 2.61 20.70
CA GLU A 6 57.92 2.32 19.82
C GLU A 6 57.39 3.64 19.25
N VAL A 7 57.70 3.91 17.99
CA VAL A 7 57.23 5.12 17.29
C VAL A 7 55.77 4.90 16.92
N GLU A 8 54.86 5.55 17.65
CA GLU A 8 53.43 5.55 17.34
C GLU A 8 53.20 6.14 15.95
N VAL A 9 52.84 5.27 14.99
CA VAL A 9 52.48 5.71 13.64
C VAL A 9 51.12 6.40 13.73
N PRO A 10 51.00 7.68 13.34
CA PRO A 10 49.73 8.38 13.39
C PRO A 10 48.68 7.66 12.52
N PRO A 11 47.41 7.64 12.95
CA PRO A 11 46.36 6.93 12.24
C PRO A 11 46.28 7.43 10.80
N GLN A 12 46.43 6.52 9.84
CA GLN A 12 46.39 6.82 8.41
C GLN A 12 45.10 7.58 8.09
N TRP A 13 45.24 8.76 7.49
CA TRP A 13 44.12 9.57 7.06
C TRP A 13 43.28 8.78 6.06
N LYS A 14 42.05 8.45 6.46
CA LYS A 14 41.07 7.84 5.56
C LYS A 14 40.32 8.97 4.85
N PRO A 15 40.28 9.00 3.51
CA PRO A 15 39.46 9.96 2.81
C PRO A 15 38.01 9.77 3.24
N GLN A 16 37.34 10.86 3.61
CA GLN A 16 35.93 10.80 3.99
C GLN A 16 35.10 10.42 2.78
N GLU A 17 34.12 9.53 2.97
CA GLU A 17 33.18 9.17 1.91
C GLU A 17 32.36 10.42 1.53
N ILE A 18 32.64 10.95 0.34
CA ILE A 18 31.86 12.05 -0.22
C ILE A 18 30.54 11.45 -0.71
N TYR A 19 29.47 11.69 0.03
CA TYR A 19 28.13 11.32 -0.41
C TYR A 19 27.67 12.28 -1.51
N ASP A 20 27.44 11.76 -2.72
CA ASP A 20 26.92 12.53 -3.84
C ASP A 20 25.39 12.66 -3.74
N PHE A 21 24.92 13.85 -3.35
CA PHE A 21 23.50 14.16 -3.20
C PHE A 21 22.81 14.56 -4.50
N ARG A 22 23.52 14.62 -5.64
CA ARG A 22 22.91 14.98 -6.94
C ARG A 22 21.89 13.94 -7.43
N HIS A 23 21.89 12.74 -6.84
CA HIS A 23 20.92 11.69 -7.09
C HIS A 23 20.00 11.40 -5.89
N GLY A 24 20.08 12.21 -4.83
CA GLY A 24 19.14 12.18 -3.72
C GLY A 24 17.77 12.67 -4.18
N ALA A 25 16.71 11.94 -3.86
CA ALA A 25 15.36 12.40 -4.14
C ALA A 25 15.05 13.60 -3.23
N ASP A 26 14.96 14.81 -3.80
CA ASP A 26 14.46 15.97 -3.08
C ASP A 26 12.96 15.81 -2.80
N GLY A 27 12.65 15.53 -1.53
CA GLY A 27 11.28 15.47 -1.02
C GLY A 27 11.10 14.54 0.19
N PRO A 28 9.98 14.68 0.92
CA PRO A 28 9.66 13.80 2.03
C PRO A 28 9.61 12.34 1.58
N ARG A 29 10.01 11.41 2.46
CA ARG A 29 10.12 9.97 2.15
C ARG A 29 8.84 9.44 1.51
N GLY A 30 8.91 9.10 0.21
CA GLY A 30 7.76 8.66 -0.60
C GLY A 30 7.34 9.64 -1.71
N TYR A 31 7.93 10.82 -1.77
CA TYR A 31 7.74 11.79 -2.83
C TYR A 31 8.71 11.51 -3.99
N LYS A 32 8.19 11.15 -5.17
CA LYS A 32 8.97 11.05 -6.41
C LYS A 32 8.51 12.16 -7.33
N VAL A 33 9.32 13.22 -7.42
CA VAL A 33 9.17 14.23 -8.47
C VAL A 33 9.87 13.70 -9.71
N GLY A 34 9.09 13.43 -10.75
CA GLY A 34 9.61 13.08 -12.07
C GLY A 34 9.10 11.76 -12.63
N VAL A 35 9.42 11.59 -13.91
CA VAL A 35 9.14 10.41 -14.70
C VAL A 35 9.98 9.26 -14.15
N ASN A 36 9.38 8.08 -13.95
CA ASN A 36 10.14 6.92 -13.49
C ASN A 36 11.19 6.49 -14.53
N LYS A 37 12.12 5.58 -14.19
CA LYS A 37 13.13 5.09 -15.16
C LYS A 37 12.56 4.47 -16.44
N PHE A 38 11.25 4.22 -16.48
CA PHE A 38 10.52 3.61 -17.58
C PHE A 38 9.68 4.61 -18.39
N GLY A 39 9.88 5.91 -18.22
CA GLY A 39 9.16 6.91 -19.04
C GLY A 39 7.70 7.15 -18.62
N ASN A 40 7.21 6.46 -17.58
CA ASN A 40 5.83 6.65 -17.11
C ASN A 40 5.79 7.81 -16.10
N ILE A 41 4.95 8.80 -16.42
CA ILE A 41 4.54 9.85 -15.49
C ILE A 41 3.84 9.13 -14.32
N GLY A 42 4.49 9.12 -13.16
CA GLY A 42 3.90 8.53 -11.96
C GLY A 42 2.54 9.15 -11.71
N SER A 43 1.49 8.33 -11.62
CA SER A 43 0.15 8.85 -11.34
C SER A 43 0.20 9.52 -9.97
N LYS A 44 0.13 10.85 -9.97
CA LYS A 44 0.12 11.67 -8.76
C LYS A 44 -1.03 11.18 -7.87
N ARG A 45 -0.80 11.03 -6.56
CA ARG A 45 -1.83 11.46 -5.61
C ARG A 45 -2.02 12.94 -5.86
N LYS A 46 -3.25 13.39 -6.12
CA LYS A 46 -3.51 14.80 -6.43
C LYS A 46 -2.96 15.64 -5.28
N LEU A 47 -2.22 16.69 -5.58
CA LEU A 47 -1.61 17.55 -4.57
C LEU A 47 -2.65 18.08 -3.56
N GLU A 48 -3.88 18.27 -4.04
CA GLU A 48 -5.08 18.62 -3.27
C GLU A 48 -5.44 17.57 -2.20
N GLU A 49 -5.36 16.27 -2.52
CA GLU A 49 -5.64 15.20 -1.55
C GLU A 49 -4.57 15.13 -0.45
N TYR A 50 -3.34 15.57 -0.73
CA TYR A 50 -2.28 15.63 0.26
C TYR A 50 -2.39 16.86 1.16
N SER A 51 -2.74 18.03 0.62
CA SER A 51 -3.01 19.22 1.43
C SER A 51 -4.21 19.01 2.36
N GLU A 52 -5.29 18.41 1.86
CA GLU A 52 -6.47 18.08 2.69
C GLU A 52 -6.12 17.07 3.79
N GLN A 53 -5.23 16.12 3.52
CA GLN A 53 -4.79 15.15 4.54
C GLN A 53 -3.93 15.81 5.63
N VAL A 54 -3.05 16.74 5.27
CA VAL A 54 -2.20 17.47 6.21
C VAL A 54 -3.03 18.45 7.06
N GLU A 55 -3.98 19.16 6.47
CA GLU A 55 -4.90 20.04 7.21
C GLU A 55 -5.78 19.25 8.19
N ARG A 56 -6.21 18.04 7.80
CA ARG A 56 -6.99 17.16 8.67
C ARG A 56 -6.18 16.64 9.87
N GLU A 57 -4.93 16.26 9.66
CA GLU A 57 -4.02 15.84 10.74
C GLU A 57 -3.68 17.02 11.68
N GLN A 58 -3.49 18.23 11.16
CA GLN A 58 -3.27 19.42 11.99
C GLN A 58 -4.51 19.82 12.79
N ALA A 59 -5.71 19.71 12.22
CA ALA A 59 -6.96 19.96 12.91
C ALA A 59 -7.23 18.91 14.03
N GLU A 60 -6.89 17.65 13.77
CA GLU A 60 -7.01 16.57 14.76
C GLU A 60 -6.00 16.72 15.91
N ALA A 61 -4.79 17.20 15.62
CA ALA A 61 -3.80 17.53 16.62
C ALA A 61 -4.23 18.73 17.50
N ALA A 62 -4.80 19.78 16.90
CA ALA A 62 -5.30 20.95 17.63
C ALA A 62 -6.50 20.61 18.54
N MET A 63 -7.35 19.65 18.16
CA MET A 63 -8.46 19.18 18.98
C MET A 63 -8.02 18.27 20.15
N ARG A 64 -6.77 17.75 20.12
CA ARG A 64 -6.22 16.85 21.14
C ARG A 64 -5.46 17.57 22.26
N GLU A 65 -5.06 18.82 22.07
CA GLU A 65 -4.37 19.65 23.08
C GLU A 65 -5.31 20.32 24.12
N GLY A 66 -6.61 20.05 24.07
CA GLY A 66 -7.62 20.71 24.91
C GLY A 66 -8.07 19.99 26.19
N GLU A 67 -7.53 18.82 26.56
CA GLU A 67 -7.92 18.13 27.80
C GLU A 67 -6.91 18.35 28.95
N PRO A 68 -7.24 19.14 29.99
CA PRO A 68 -6.46 19.18 31.22
C PRO A 68 -6.74 17.91 32.05
N GLN A 69 -5.77 16.99 32.09
CA GLN A 69 -5.77 15.91 33.08
C GLN A 69 -5.49 16.47 34.48
N ALA A 70 -6.56 16.69 35.24
CA ALA A 70 -6.51 17.06 36.65
C ALA A 70 -6.33 15.83 37.56
N ALA A 71 -5.26 15.88 38.35
CA ALA A 71 -5.08 15.37 39.71
C ALA A 71 -5.43 13.89 40.04
N ALA A 72 -4.38 13.11 40.30
CA ALA A 72 -4.37 12.14 41.40
C ALA A 72 -2.95 12.00 41.96
N GLY A 73 -2.73 12.64 43.10
CA GLY A 73 -1.47 12.58 43.85
C GLY A 73 -1.19 11.18 44.39
N ASN A 74 0.03 10.70 44.18
CA ASN A 74 0.64 9.63 44.94
C ASN A 74 2.12 9.98 45.16
N LEU A 75 2.39 10.78 46.19
CA LEU A 75 3.74 11.10 46.64
C LEU A 75 4.40 9.84 47.22
N LYS A 76 5.04 9.05 46.36
CA LYS A 76 5.94 7.99 46.79
C LYS A 76 7.17 8.63 47.43
N ARG A 77 7.44 8.27 48.69
CA ARG A 77 8.66 8.67 49.41
C ARG A 77 9.88 8.44 48.50
N PRO A 78 10.79 9.41 48.31
CA PRO A 78 11.97 9.20 47.49
C PRO A 78 12.82 8.09 48.13
N LYS A 79 13.05 7.01 47.38
CA LYS A 79 14.03 6.00 47.74
C LYS A 79 15.40 6.67 47.73
N LEU A 80 16.12 6.58 48.84
CA LEU A 80 17.53 7.00 48.90
C LEU A 80 18.30 6.31 47.77
N ASN A 81 18.90 7.12 46.89
CA ASN A 81 19.81 6.65 45.86
C ASN A 81 21.08 6.14 46.56
N THR A 82 21.29 4.82 46.56
CA THR A 82 22.57 4.19 46.92
C THR A 82 23.50 4.04 45.72
N ILE A 83 23.22 4.77 44.63
CA ILE A 83 24.13 4.94 43.50
C ILE A 83 25.32 5.75 44.03
N GLY A 84 26.45 5.08 44.25
CA GLY A 84 27.68 5.70 44.76
C GLY A 84 28.18 5.18 46.11
N VAL A 85 27.46 4.26 46.78
CA VAL A 85 28.06 3.52 47.91
C VAL A 85 28.97 2.44 47.33
N GLY A 86 30.15 2.86 46.91
CA GLY A 86 31.15 2.03 46.25
C GLY A 86 31.61 0.91 47.16
N LYS A 87 31.42 -0.33 46.70
CA LYS A 87 32.19 -1.47 47.20
C LYS A 87 33.64 -1.24 46.75
N GLY A 88 34.55 -1.10 47.71
CA GLY A 88 35.95 -0.67 47.56
C GLY A 88 36.83 -1.60 46.71
N SER A 89 36.54 -1.69 45.42
CA SER A 89 37.35 -2.41 44.44
C SER A 89 37.27 -1.64 43.13
N GLY A 90 38.35 -0.92 42.78
CA GLY A 90 38.47 -0.06 41.61
C GLY A 90 38.45 -0.77 40.25
N ARG A 91 37.80 -1.93 40.13
CA ARG A 91 37.72 -2.73 38.89
C ARG A 91 36.36 -2.66 38.18
N ALA A 92 35.54 -1.64 38.41
CA ALA A 92 34.18 -1.59 37.84
C ALA A 92 33.76 -0.26 37.19
N ALA A 93 34.63 0.74 37.09
CA ALA A 93 34.24 2.08 36.60
C ALA A 93 33.90 2.18 35.09
N TRP A 94 34.26 1.19 34.28
CA TRP A 94 34.16 1.23 32.82
C TRP A 94 33.07 0.30 32.25
N LYS A 95 32.43 -0.52 33.09
CA LYS A 95 31.30 -1.35 32.70
C LYS A 95 30.05 -0.87 33.43
N GLN A 96 29.16 -0.19 32.70
CA GLN A 96 27.81 0.09 33.21
C GLN A 96 27.14 -1.25 33.55
N PRO A 97 26.47 -1.38 34.70
CA PRO A 97 25.75 -2.60 35.04
C PRO A 97 24.66 -2.85 33.98
N ALA A 98 24.80 -3.92 33.21
CA ALA A 98 23.82 -4.28 32.19
C ALA A 98 22.46 -4.55 32.84
N SER A 99 21.38 -3.90 32.37
CA SER A 99 20.02 -4.24 32.79
C SER A 99 19.72 -5.68 32.38
N ARG A 100 19.36 -6.54 33.34
CA ARG A 100 18.98 -7.93 33.06
C ARG A 100 17.79 -7.94 32.10
N ALA A 101 17.90 -8.63 30.96
CA ALA A 101 16.88 -8.70 29.91
C ALA A 101 15.45 -9.10 30.39
N ASN A 102 15.34 -9.69 31.58
CA ASN A 102 14.08 -10.12 32.18
C ASN A 102 13.25 -8.98 32.83
N THR A 103 13.76 -7.74 32.90
CA THR A 103 12.97 -6.59 33.40
C THR A 103 12.14 -5.90 32.31
N LEU A 104 12.31 -6.25 31.04
CA LEU A 104 11.43 -5.89 29.92
C LEU A 104 10.28 -6.90 29.76
N ARG A 105 9.82 -7.48 30.87
CA ARG A 105 8.64 -8.34 30.88
C ARG A 105 7.43 -7.46 30.64
N ASN A 106 7.00 -7.39 29.38
CA ASN A 106 5.91 -6.54 28.90
C ASN A 106 4.71 -6.57 29.86
N PRO A 107 4.42 -5.48 30.58
CA PRO A 107 3.30 -5.45 31.52
C PRO A 107 1.99 -5.35 30.72
N GLY A 108 1.28 -6.47 30.54
CA GLY A 108 -0.13 -6.46 30.11
C GLY A 108 -0.41 -6.60 28.60
N LEU A 109 0.36 -7.42 27.87
CA LEU A 109 0.06 -7.78 26.46
C LEU A 109 -1.28 -8.50 26.25
N SER A 110 -1.96 -8.95 27.30
CA SER A 110 -3.29 -9.53 27.18
C SER A 110 -4.33 -8.42 27.09
N SER A 111 -4.83 -8.15 25.89
CA SER A 111 -6.08 -7.41 25.73
C SER A 111 -7.18 -8.10 26.53
N SER A 112 -8.00 -7.31 27.25
CA SER A 112 -9.17 -7.85 27.95
C SER A 112 -10.11 -8.51 26.94
N TRP A 113 -10.89 -9.50 27.41
CA TRP A 113 -11.84 -10.21 26.56
C TRP A 113 -12.78 -9.26 25.80
N ASP A 114 -13.24 -8.21 26.47
CA ASP A 114 -14.11 -7.19 25.86
C ASP A 114 -13.43 -6.45 24.70
N LYS A 115 -12.13 -6.13 24.83
CA LYS A 115 -11.38 -5.51 23.73
C LYS A 115 -11.28 -6.47 22.54
N LYS A 116 -11.00 -7.75 22.78
CA LYS A 116 -10.95 -8.77 21.71
C LYS A 116 -12.30 -8.94 21.01
N MET A 117 -13.41 -8.84 21.76
CA MET A 117 -14.75 -8.92 21.19
C MET A 117 -15.10 -7.68 20.36
N LYS A 118 -14.70 -6.48 20.82
CA LYS A 118 -14.82 -5.24 20.04
C LYS A 118 -14.00 -5.33 18.74
N ASP A 119 -12.72 -5.69 18.82
CA ASP A 119 -11.85 -5.83 17.65
C ASP A 119 -12.41 -6.87 16.65
N LYS A 120 -13.00 -7.96 17.16
CA LYS A 120 -13.65 -8.99 16.33
C LYS A 120 -14.89 -8.45 15.63
N ALA A 121 -15.73 -7.69 16.33
CA ALA A 121 -16.93 -7.06 15.76
C ALA A 121 -16.55 -6.02 14.69
N GLU A 122 -15.57 -5.17 14.96
CA GLU A 122 -15.05 -4.17 14.02
C GLU A 122 -14.46 -4.84 12.77
N ARG A 123 -13.68 -5.92 12.95
CA ARG A 123 -13.14 -6.69 11.83
C ARG A 123 -14.24 -7.34 10.99
N ALA A 124 -15.29 -7.87 11.62
CA ALA A 124 -16.42 -8.45 10.92
C ALA A 124 -17.18 -7.40 10.08
N ALA A 125 -17.44 -6.22 10.66
CA ALA A 125 -18.07 -5.10 9.97
C ALA A 125 -17.21 -4.59 8.80
N TYR A 126 -15.89 -4.50 8.98
CA TYR A 126 -14.99 -4.12 7.88
C TYR A 126 -15.03 -5.12 6.72
N VAL A 127 -15.06 -6.43 7.04
CA VAL A 127 -15.13 -7.49 6.02
C VAL A 127 -16.46 -7.47 5.28
N SER A 128 -17.60 -7.25 5.97
CA SER A 128 -18.90 -7.14 5.32
C SER A 128 -18.96 -5.93 4.38
N LEU A 129 -18.52 -4.76 4.84
CA LEU A 129 -18.47 -3.55 4.00
C LEU A 129 -17.57 -3.74 2.77
N LYS A 130 -16.40 -4.38 2.94
CA LYS A 130 -15.51 -4.71 1.83
C LYS A 130 -16.19 -5.66 0.84
N ARG A 131 -16.91 -6.67 1.34
CA ARG A 131 -17.63 -7.64 0.51
C ARG A 131 -18.73 -6.95 -0.29
N GLU A 132 -19.58 -6.16 0.37
CA GLU A 132 -20.65 -5.38 -0.26
C GLU A 132 -20.11 -4.46 -1.36
N ALA A 133 -18.99 -3.75 -1.10
CA ALA A 133 -18.35 -2.91 -2.11
C ALA A 133 -17.81 -3.69 -3.32
N THR A 134 -17.30 -4.91 -3.11
CA THR A 134 -16.86 -5.76 -4.23
C THR A 134 -18.03 -6.36 -5.00
N GLU A 135 -19.13 -6.71 -4.31
CA GLU A 135 -20.33 -7.25 -4.91
C GLU A 135 -21.04 -6.19 -5.76
N SER A 136 -21.18 -4.95 -5.27
CA SER A 136 -21.76 -3.85 -6.04
C SER A 136 -20.96 -3.51 -7.31
N ARG A 137 -19.63 -3.57 -7.25
CA ARG A 137 -18.78 -3.42 -8.44
C ARG A 137 -18.99 -4.57 -9.44
N LYS A 138 -19.13 -5.80 -8.95
CA LYS A 138 -19.37 -6.97 -9.80
C LYS A 138 -20.75 -6.93 -10.44
N THR A 139 -21.79 -6.53 -9.72
CA THR A 139 -23.15 -6.40 -10.28
C THR A 139 -23.18 -5.31 -11.35
N ALA A 140 -22.62 -4.12 -11.08
CA ALA A 140 -22.53 -3.06 -12.07
C ALA A 140 -21.76 -3.49 -13.34
N ALA A 141 -20.67 -4.25 -13.18
CA ALA A 141 -19.91 -4.78 -14.31
C ALA A 141 -20.69 -5.84 -15.12
N LYS A 142 -21.44 -6.72 -14.44
CA LYS A 142 -22.31 -7.71 -15.10
C LYS A 142 -23.43 -7.04 -15.87
N GLU A 143 -24.15 -6.09 -15.25
CA GLU A 143 -25.22 -5.33 -15.92
C GLU A 143 -24.69 -4.58 -17.14
N ALA A 144 -23.51 -3.97 -17.05
CA ALA A 144 -22.89 -3.29 -18.20
C ALA A 144 -22.53 -4.28 -19.33
N ARG A 145 -22.13 -5.51 -18.99
CA ARG A 145 -21.85 -6.56 -19.97
C ARG A 145 -23.13 -7.07 -20.63
N GLU A 146 -24.15 -7.37 -19.84
CA GLU A 146 -25.46 -7.82 -20.33
C GLU A 146 -26.07 -6.79 -21.28
N ARG A 147 -26.06 -5.50 -20.92
CA ARG A 147 -26.51 -4.41 -21.81
C ARG A 147 -25.76 -4.37 -23.15
N ARG A 148 -24.45 -4.65 -23.15
CA ARG A 148 -23.65 -4.69 -24.38
C ARG A 148 -23.99 -5.91 -25.22
N GLU A 149 -24.14 -7.07 -24.60
CA GLU A 149 -24.51 -8.32 -25.28
C GLU A 149 -25.92 -8.23 -25.88
N GLU A 150 -26.89 -7.68 -25.14
CA GLU A 150 -28.24 -7.40 -25.65
C GLU A 150 -28.23 -6.40 -26.80
N ALA A 151 -27.45 -5.32 -26.70
CA ALA A 151 -27.32 -4.35 -27.79
C ALA A 151 -26.67 -4.97 -29.03
N GLN A 152 -25.68 -5.84 -28.87
CA GLN A 152 -25.07 -6.58 -29.99
C GLN A 152 -26.06 -7.57 -30.60
N ARG A 153 -26.74 -8.36 -29.77
CA ARG A 153 -27.78 -9.30 -30.20
C ARG A 153 -28.90 -8.58 -30.96
N ARG A 154 -29.39 -7.45 -30.47
CA ARG A 154 -30.40 -6.63 -31.16
C ARG A 154 -29.89 -6.12 -32.51
N LYS A 155 -28.63 -5.70 -32.60
CA LYS A 155 -28.01 -5.30 -33.87
C LYS A 155 -27.90 -6.47 -34.84
N GLU A 156 -27.52 -7.65 -34.38
CA GLU A 156 -27.45 -8.86 -35.19
C GLU A 156 -28.82 -9.32 -35.66
N GLU A 157 -29.82 -9.34 -34.78
CA GLU A 157 -31.21 -9.65 -35.13
C GLU A 157 -31.77 -8.65 -36.14
N ASN A 158 -31.52 -7.35 -35.94
CA ASN A 158 -31.92 -6.33 -36.90
C ASN A 158 -31.20 -6.49 -38.25
N ARG A 159 -29.91 -6.84 -38.24
CA ARG A 159 -29.13 -7.13 -39.46
C ARG A 159 -29.66 -8.36 -40.20
N LYS A 160 -30.06 -9.41 -39.47
CA LYS A 160 -30.69 -10.61 -40.03
C LYS A 160 -32.07 -10.27 -40.64
N LYS A 161 -32.88 -9.45 -39.94
CA LYS A 161 -34.20 -9.03 -40.40
C LYS A 161 -34.15 -8.07 -41.61
N SER A 162 -33.20 -7.14 -41.64
CA SER A 162 -33.08 -6.14 -42.71
C SER A 162 -32.35 -6.66 -43.96
N ALA A 163 -31.68 -7.81 -43.87
CA ALA A 163 -31.05 -8.44 -45.01
C ALA A 163 -32.12 -9.02 -45.96
N ILE A 164 -32.42 -8.27 -47.03
CA ILE A 164 -33.24 -8.76 -48.15
C ILE A 164 -32.44 -9.85 -48.85
N THR A 165 -32.67 -11.11 -48.48
CA THR A 165 -31.98 -12.28 -49.03
C THR A 165 -32.97 -13.17 -49.76
N THR A 166 -32.59 -13.61 -50.95
CA THR A 166 -33.35 -14.61 -51.72
C THR A 166 -32.76 -15.97 -51.45
N LYS A 167 -33.57 -16.94 -51.00
CA LYS A 167 -33.12 -18.32 -50.81
C LYS A 167 -32.85 -18.95 -52.18
N VAL A 168 -31.66 -19.51 -52.36
CA VAL A 168 -31.24 -20.17 -53.60
C VAL A 168 -31.03 -21.67 -53.33
N SER A 169 -31.40 -22.54 -54.26
CA SER A 169 -31.22 -23.98 -54.11
C SER A 169 -29.74 -24.37 -54.06
N SER A 170 -29.44 -25.52 -53.44
CA SER A 170 -28.07 -26.05 -53.32
C SER A 170 -27.39 -26.26 -54.68
N ALA A 171 -28.14 -26.73 -55.69
CA ALA A 171 -27.64 -26.92 -57.05
C ALA A 171 -27.25 -25.58 -57.71
N THR A 172 -28.08 -24.53 -57.54
CA THR A 172 -27.81 -23.20 -58.11
C THR A 172 -26.66 -22.51 -57.36
N ALA A 173 -26.57 -22.66 -56.04
CA ALA A 173 -25.44 -22.16 -55.25
C ALA A 173 -24.11 -22.80 -55.72
N ARG A 174 -24.08 -24.12 -55.95
CA ARG A 174 -22.91 -24.83 -56.50
C ARG A 174 -22.50 -24.30 -57.89
N LYS A 175 -23.46 -23.96 -58.75
CA LYS A 175 -23.17 -23.32 -60.06
C LYS A 175 -22.58 -21.92 -59.88
N MET A 176 -23.12 -21.10 -58.98
CA MET A 176 -22.63 -19.76 -58.70
C MET A 176 -21.24 -19.73 -58.06
N MET A 177 -20.90 -20.73 -57.23
CA MET A 177 -19.56 -20.84 -56.64
C MET A 177 -18.44 -21.04 -57.67
N LYS A 178 -18.74 -21.59 -58.86
CA LYS A 178 -17.77 -21.77 -59.95
C LYS A 178 -17.33 -20.44 -60.58
N ASN A 179 -18.11 -19.37 -60.43
CA ASN A 179 -17.80 -18.05 -60.98
C ASN A 179 -17.45 -17.05 -59.86
N LYS A 180 -16.25 -16.46 -59.89
CA LYS A 180 -15.76 -15.53 -58.85
C LYS A 180 -16.68 -14.34 -58.62
N LYS A 181 -17.34 -13.81 -59.66
CA LYS A 181 -18.28 -12.68 -59.53
C LYS A 181 -19.59 -13.09 -58.86
N LEU A 182 -20.10 -14.28 -59.17
CA LEU A 182 -21.35 -14.80 -58.59
C LEU A 182 -21.15 -15.36 -57.19
N LYS A 183 -19.99 -15.98 -56.91
CA LYS A 183 -19.59 -16.44 -55.58
C LYS A 183 -19.61 -15.31 -54.54
N LYS A 184 -19.20 -14.09 -54.93
CA LYS A 184 -19.25 -12.91 -54.05
C LYS A 184 -20.67 -12.46 -53.68
N LYS A 185 -21.69 -12.87 -54.44
CA LYS A 185 -23.11 -12.57 -54.17
C LYS A 185 -23.75 -13.59 -53.22
N LEU A 186 -23.11 -14.74 -53.02
CA LEU A 186 -23.57 -15.75 -52.07
C LEU A 186 -23.10 -15.37 -50.67
N VAL A 187 -24.03 -15.36 -49.72
CA VAL A 187 -23.74 -15.26 -48.29
C VAL A 187 -24.17 -16.58 -47.67
N MET A 188 -23.27 -17.25 -46.96
CA MET A 188 -23.62 -18.42 -46.17
C MET A 188 -24.30 -17.93 -44.89
N VAL A 189 -25.54 -18.37 -44.69
CA VAL A 189 -26.27 -18.14 -43.44
C VAL A 189 -26.27 -19.48 -42.72
N ASP A 190 -25.65 -19.55 -41.54
CA ASP A 190 -25.75 -20.73 -40.68
C ASP A 190 -27.21 -20.89 -40.27
N GLY A 191 -27.82 -21.99 -40.72
CA GLY A 191 -29.21 -22.36 -40.45
C GLY A 191 -29.35 -23.07 -39.12
#